data_AF-A0A7C1AR20-F1
#
_entry.id   AF-A0A7C1AR20-F1
#
_cell.length_a   1.000
_cell.length_b   1.000
_cell.length_c   1.000
_cell.angle_alpha   90.00
_cell.angle_beta   90.00
_cell.angle_gamma   90.00
#
_symmetry.space_group_name_H-M   'P 1'
#
loop_
_entity.id
_entity.type
_entity.pdbx_description
1 polymer ?
#
loop_
_entity_poly.entity_id
_entity_poly.type
_entity_poly.pdbx_seq_one_letter_code
_entity_poly.pdbx_strand_id
1 'polypeptide(L)'
;MKIIKFTNKEKVIKEIEKGFEDEVVYLSIRPSIDVIVALIENDPNIRTILCPPSLYELTSERVKNALKKVGISLQKGNFKAGRPVKYKKEDIEEMLRLYKAGVPVSRIREELGIPRRTIYYYLNKVKNNEL
;
A
#
# COMPACT_ATOMS: atom_id res chain seq x y z
N MET A 1 -3.08 10.74 -7.38
CA MET A 1 -3.78 9.49 -7.03
C MET A 1 -4.18 9.54 -5.57
N LYS A 2 -5.49 9.45 -5.27
CA LYS A 2 -6.01 9.42 -3.90
C LYS A 2 -5.88 8.01 -3.31
N ILE A 3 -5.38 7.91 -2.08
CA ILE A 3 -5.29 6.64 -1.35
C ILE A 3 -6.30 6.64 -0.21
N ILE A 4 -7.28 5.75 -0.25
CA ILE A 4 -8.29 5.59 0.79
C ILE A 4 -8.06 4.27 1.51
N LYS A 5 -7.40 4.35 2.67
CA LYS A 5 -7.02 3.20 3.50
C LYS A 5 -7.83 3.17 4.80
N PHE A 6 -8.98 2.50 4.76
CA PHE A 6 -9.77 2.18 5.94
C PHE A 6 -10.22 0.73 5.93
N THR A 7 -10.43 0.17 7.11
CA THR A 7 -10.99 -1.17 7.26
C THR A 7 -12.53 -1.17 7.28
N ASN A 8 -13.15 -0.02 7.58
CA ASN A 8 -14.59 0.14 7.72
C ASN A 8 -15.17 0.89 6.51
N LYS A 9 -16.26 0.35 5.94
CA LYS A 9 -17.00 0.91 4.80
C LYS A 9 -17.49 2.35 5.05
N GLU A 10 -18.04 2.63 6.22
CA GLU A 10 -18.54 3.97 6.58
C GLU A 10 -17.43 5.02 6.56
N LYS A 11 -16.23 4.67 7.02
CA LYS A 11 -15.08 5.57 6.98
C LYS A 11 -14.59 5.82 5.56
N VAL A 12 -14.68 4.81 4.69
CA VAL A 12 -14.37 4.95 3.26
C VAL A 12 -15.35 5.94 2.62
N ILE A 13 -16.66 5.75 2.82
CA ILE A 13 -17.69 6.64 2.27
C ILE A 13 -17.49 8.08 2.77
N LYS A 14 -17.30 8.27 4.08
CA LYS A 14 -17.02 9.61 4.65
C LYS A 14 -15.77 10.27 4.08
N GLU A 15 -14.76 9.51 3.66
CA GLU A 15 -13.58 10.07 3.02
C GLU A 15 -13.83 10.43 1.55
N ILE A 16 -14.69 9.68 0.87
CA ILE A 16 -15.13 9.99 -0.50
C ILE A 16 -15.97 11.26 -0.52
N GLU A 17 -16.90 11.41 0.42
CA GLU A 17 -17.78 12.58 0.57
C GLU A 17 -17.03 13.90 0.83
N LYS A 18 -15.78 13.84 1.30
CA LYS A 18 -14.93 15.04 1.41
C LYS A 18 -14.48 15.58 0.06
N GLY A 19 -14.66 14.81 -1.01
CA GLY A 19 -14.19 15.12 -2.34
C GLY A 19 -12.68 14.90 -2.51
N PHE A 20 -12.29 14.65 -3.74
CA PHE A 20 -10.92 14.66 -4.22
C PHE A 20 -10.94 14.97 -5.73
N GLU A 21 -9.80 15.36 -6.31
CA GLU A 21 -9.70 15.73 -7.74
C GLU A 21 -8.86 14.70 -8.54
N ASP A 22 -8.58 13.55 -7.92
CA ASP A 22 -7.68 12.55 -8.49
C ASP A 22 -8.41 11.59 -9.45
N GLU A 23 -7.97 11.49 -10.70
CA GLU A 23 -8.51 10.52 -11.67
C GLU A 23 -8.33 9.03 -11.27
N VAL A 24 -7.41 8.77 -10.32
CA VAL A 24 -7.06 7.42 -9.85
C VAL A 24 -7.25 7.34 -8.35
N VAL A 25 -8.08 6.40 -7.90
CA VAL A 25 -8.34 6.12 -6.49
C VAL A 25 -7.91 4.71 -6.10
N TYR A 26 -7.25 4.56 -4.96
CA TYR A 26 -6.98 3.26 -4.35
C TYR A 26 -7.90 3.00 -3.17
N LEU A 27 -8.57 1.84 -3.16
CA LEU A 27 -9.43 1.38 -2.08
C LEU A 27 -8.82 0.16 -1.37
N SER A 28 -8.70 0.22 -0.04
CA SER A 28 -8.32 -0.94 0.77
C SER A 28 -9.47 -1.91 1.07
N ILE A 29 -10.68 -1.63 0.60
CA ILE A 29 -11.87 -2.47 0.77
C ILE A 29 -12.38 -2.97 -0.59
N ARG A 30 -13.25 -3.99 -0.57
CA ARG A 30 -13.89 -4.48 -1.80
C ARG A 30 -14.73 -3.33 -2.39
N PRO A 31 -14.61 -3.04 -3.70
CA PRO A 31 -15.51 -2.11 -4.39
C PRO A 31 -16.93 -2.68 -4.45
N SER A 32 -17.70 -2.53 -3.37
CA SER A 32 -19.12 -2.87 -3.35
C SER A 32 -19.93 -1.83 -4.12
N ILE A 33 -21.19 -2.15 -4.43
CA ILE A 33 -22.10 -1.26 -5.15
C ILE A 33 -22.19 0.10 -4.43
N ASP A 34 -22.44 0.12 -3.12
CA ASP A 34 -22.54 1.35 -2.34
C ASP A 34 -21.30 2.26 -2.47
N VAL A 35 -20.10 1.67 -2.45
CA VAL A 35 -18.83 2.42 -2.52
C VAL A 35 -18.63 2.97 -3.93
N ILE A 36 -18.99 2.20 -4.95
CA ILE A 36 -18.90 2.64 -6.35
C ILE A 36 -19.88 3.79 -6.61
N VAL A 37 -21.11 3.68 -6.11
CA VAL A 37 -22.11 4.75 -6.23
C VAL A 37 -21.60 6.02 -5.56
N ALA A 38 -21.12 5.93 -4.32
CA ALA A 38 -20.54 7.07 -3.60
C ALA A 38 -19.37 7.72 -4.36
N LEU A 39 -18.50 6.93 -4.99
CA LEU A 39 -17.40 7.45 -5.80
C LEU A 39 -17.91 8.24 -7.01
N ILE A 40 -18.84 7.66 -7.77
CA ILE A 40 -19.37 8.28 -9.00
C ILE A 40 -20.15 9.56 -8.69
N GLU A 41 -20.91 9.58 -7.60
CA GLU A 41 -21.71 10.75 -7.19
C GLU A 41 -20.86 11.93 -6.72
N ASN A 42 -19.73 11.65 -6.05
CA ASN A 42 -18.90 12.69 -5.43
C ASN A 42 -17.69 13.10 -6.27
N ASP A 43 -17.27 12.28 -7.24
CA ASP A 43 -16.17 12.63 -8.13
C ASP A 43 -16.40 12.05 -9.56
N PRO A 44 -16.90 12.87 -10.49
CA PRO A 44 -17.15 12.45 -11.88
C PRO A 44 -15.86 12.27 -12.70
N ASN A 45 -14.70 12.67 -12.19
CA ASN A 45 -13.42 12.59 -12.92
C ASN A 45 -12.70 11.25 -12.72
N ILE A 46 -13.23 10.35 -11.89
CA ILE A 46 -12.61 9.04 -11.63
C ILE A 46 -12.59 8.22 -12.92
N ARG A 47 -11.39 7.81 -13.32
CA ARG A 47 -11.17 6.90 -14.46
C ARG A 47 -10.72 5.53 -14.02
N THR A 48 -9.98 5.43 -12.91
CA THR A 48 -9.40 4.16 -12.46
C THR A 48 -9.58 3.94 -10.96
N ILE A 49 -10.08 2.76 -10.61
CA ILE A 49 -10.15 2.25 -9.25
C ILE A 49 -9.09 1.16 -9.10
N LEU A 50 -8.18 1.34 -8.15
CA LEU A 50 -7.19 0.35 -7.75
C LEU A 50 -7.62 -0.31 -6.44
N CYS A 51 -7.50 -1.62 -6.34
CA CYS A 51 -7.71 -2.34 -5.08
C CYS A 51 -6.71 -3.49 -4.91
N PRO A 52 -6.48 -4.00 -3.68
CA PRO A 52 -5.64 -5.17 -3.46
C PRO A 52 -6.00 -6.32 -4.40
N PRO A 53 -5.01 -7.12 -4.87
CA PRO A 53 -5.27 -8.25 -5.76
C PRO A 53 -6.35 -9.20 -5.23
N SER A 54 -6.34 -9.49 -3.92
CA SER A 54 -7.37 -10.33 -3.29
C SER A 54 -8.78 -9.75 -3.40
N LEU A 55 -8.94 -8.43 -3.28
CA LEU A 55 -10.24 -7.78 -3.39
C LEU A 55 -10.68 -7.66 -4.85
N TYR A 56 -9.75 -7.46 -5.78
CA TYR A 56 -10.03 -7.49 -7.21
C TYR A 56 -10.59 -8.84 -7.65
N GLU A 57 -9.93 -9.94 -7.25
CA GLU A 57 -10.39 -11.30 -7.59
C GLU A 57 -11.76 -11.61 -7.00
N LEU A 58 -12.01 -11.15 -5.77
CA LEU A 58 -13.30 -11.33 -5.09
C LEU A 58 -14.41 -10.40 -5.61
N THR A 59 -14.08 -9.42 -6.44
CA THR A 59 -15.08 -8.53 -7.05
C THR A 59 -15.76 -9.25 -8.20
N SER A 60 -17.09 -9.21 -8.23
CA SER A 60 -17.87 -9.96 -9.22
C SER A 60 -17.69 -9.40 -10.63
N GLU A 61 -17.80 -10.27 -11.64
CA GLU A 61 -17.74 -9.87 -13.05
C GLU A 61 -18.84 -8.86 -13.42
N ARG A 62 -20.02 -8.95 -12.78
CA ARG A 62 -21.09 -7.95 -12.96
C ARG A 62 -20.62 -6.54 -12.61
N VAL A 63 -19.90 -6.40 -11.49
CA VAL A 63 -19.37 -5.10 -11.05
C VAL A 63 -18.28 -4.62 -12.00
N LYS A 64 -17.31 -5.48 -12.36
CA LYS A 64 -16.25 -5.13 -13.32
C LYS A 64 -16.82 -4.67 -14.66
N ASN A 65 -17.81 -5.38 -15.18
CA ASN A 65 -18.47 -5.04 -16.43
C ASN A 65 -19.29 -3.75 -16.35
N ALA A 66 -19.98 -3.51 -15.21
CA ALA A 66 -20.72 -2.28 -15.00
C ALA A 66 -19.77 -1.06 -14.98
N LEU A 67 -18.66 -1.16 -14.26
CA LEU A 67 -17.62 -0.12 -14.22
C LEU A 67 -17.05 0.15 -15.63
N LYS A 68 -16.74 -0.90 -16.39
CA LYS A 68 -16.25 -0.79 -17.76
C LYS A 68 -17.24 -0.06 -18.68
N LYS A 69 -18.56 -0.28 -18.52
CA LYS A 69 -19.60 0.39 -19.32
C LYS A 69 -19.70 1.88 -19.04
N VAL A 70 -19.40 2.31 -17.82
CA VAL A 70 -19.38 3.73 -17.43
C VAL A 70 -18.00 4.38 -17.65
N GLY A 71 -17.06 3.67 -18.30
CA GLY A 71 -15.73 4.20 -18.60
C GLY A 71 -14.72 4.13 -17.46
N ILE A 72 -15.04 3.42 -16.37
CA ILE A 72 -14.16 3.27 -15.20
C ILE A 72 -13.44 1.93 -15.26
N SER A 73 -12.11 1.96 -15.14
CA SER A 73 -11.27 0.75 -15.09
C SER A 73 -11.05 0.30 -13.65
N LEU A 74 -11.41 -0.95 -13.32
CA LEU A 74 -11.00 -1.59 -12.07
C LEU A 74 -9.70 -2.36 -12.33
N GLN A 75 -8.65 -2.09 -11.56
CA GLN A 75 -7.35 -2.76 -11.72
C GLN A 75 -6.77 -3.21 -10.37
N LYS A 76 -5.84 -4.17 -10.43
CA LYS A 76 -5.07 -4.61 -9.28
C LYS A 76 -4.06 -3.51 -8.90
N GLY A 77 -4.20 -2.96 -7.71
CA GLY A 77 -3.22 -2.04 -7.15
C GLY A 77 -1.96 -2.79 -6.73
N ASN A 78 -0.80 -2.31 -7.17
CA ASN A 78 0.49 -2.92 -6.82
C ASN A 78 1.10 -2.29 -5.55
N PHE A 79 0.26 -2.05 -4.54
CA PHE A 79 0.75 -1.56 -3.26
C PHE A 79 1.43 -2.70 -2.49
N LYS A 80 2.64 -2.44 -1.96
CA LYS A 80 3.30 -3.36 -1.01
C LYS A 80 2.36 -3.59 0.17
N ALA A 81 1.68 -4.73 0.16
CA ALA A 81 0.85 -5.18 1.26
C ALA A 81 1.76 -5.61 2.42
N GLY A 82 1.51 -5.12 3.63
CA GLY A 82 2.30 -5.49 4.80
C GLY A 82 2.36 -4.40 5.86
N ARG A 83 2.97 -4.74 7.00
CA ARG A 83 3.28 -3.76 8.06
C ARG A 83 4.20 -2.68 7.47
N PRO A 84 3.96 -1.39 7.76
CA PRO A 84 4.89 -0.33 7.39
C PRO A 84 6.31 -0.69 7.82
N VAL A 85 7.29 -0.37 6.97
CA VAL A 85 8.70 -0.60 7.30
C VAL A 85 9.03 0.24 8.53
N LYS A 86 9.52 -0.42 9.59
CA LYS A 86 9.81 0.24 10.87
C LYS A 86 11.05 1.13 10.81
N TYR A 87 12.04 0.73 10.01
CA TYR A 87 13.33 1.39 9.88
C TYR A 87 13.39 2.11 8.55
N LYS A 88 13.82 3.37 8.57
CA LYS A 88 13.94 4.17 7.35
C LYS A 88 15.19 3.75 6.58
N LYS A 89 15.35 4.31 5.37
CA LYS A 89 16.49 3.99 4.50
C LYS A 89 17.80 4.37 5.18
N GLU A 90 17.83 5.49 5.88
CA GLU A 90 19.01 6.02 6.56
C GLU A 90 19.47 5.08 7.69
N ASP A 91 18.52 4.53 8.47
CA ASP A 91 18.82 3.54 9.53
C ASP A 91 19.49 2.28 8.95
N ILE A 92 19.03 1.86 7.77
CA ILE A 92 19.54 0.66 7.08
C ILE A 92 20.91 0.96 6.48
N GLU A 93 21.09 2.12 5.85
CA GLU A 93 22.38 2.54 5.28
C GLU A 93 23.46 2.64 6.35
N GLU A 94 23.14 3.24 7.50
CA GLU A 94 24.07 3.35 8.62
C GLU A 94 24.43 1.98 9.22
N MET A 95 23.43 1.11 9.39
CA MET A 95 23.65 -0.27 9.83
C MET A 95 24.61 -1.02 8.87
N LEU A 96 24.41 -0.87 7.56
CA LEU A 96 25.27 -1.50 6.55
C LEU A 96 26.67 -0.91 6.54
N ARG A 97 26.82 0.40 6.77
CA ARG A 97 28.12 1.07 6.89
C ARG A 97 28.93 0.51 8.05
N LEU A 98 28.33 0.43 9.25
CA LEU A 98 28.97 -0.12 10.44
C LEU A 98 29.35 -1.59 10.26
N TYR A 99 28.46 -2.39 9.65
CA TYR A 99 28.74 -3.80 9.38
C TYR A 99 29.92 -3.96 8.41
N LYS A 100 29.97 -3.17 7.32
CA LYS A 100 31.08 -3.17 6.36
C LYS A 100 32.41 -2.72 6.98
N ALA A 101 32.35 -1.85 7.99
CA ALA A 101 33.52 -1.44 8.77
C ALA A 101 34.00 -2.51 9.78
N GLY A 102 33.36 -3.68 9.84
CA GLY A 102 33.75 -4.79 10.72
C GLY A 102 33.21 -4.67 12.14
N VAL A 103 32.27 -3.75 12.41
CA VAL A 103 31.67 -3.60 13.74
C VAL A 103 30.82 -4.84 14.08
N PRO A 104 31.00 -5.47 15.26
CA PRO A 104 30.20 -6.62 15.65
C PRO A 104 28.70 -6.32 15.71
N VAL A 105 27.86 -7.24 15.23
CA VAL A 105 26.38 -7.10 15.22
C VAL A 105 25.80 -6.82 16.61
N SER A 106 26.43 -7.33 17.68
CA SER A 106 26.04 -7.01 19.06
C SER A 106 26.14 -5.51 19.36
N ARG A 107 27.20 -4.86 18.89
CA ARG A 107 27.46 -3.43 19.08
C ARG A 107 26.57 -2.58 18.17
N ILE A 108 26.38 -2.98 16.92
CA ILE A 108 25.44 -2.31 15.99
C ILE A 108 24.02 -2.30 16.57
N ARG A 109 23.59 -3.42 17.17
CA ARG A 109 22.29 -3.52 17.85
C ARG A 109 22.17 -2.50 18.99
N GLU A 110 23.23 -2.34 19.78
CA GLU A 110 23.24 -1.42 20.93
C GLU A 110 23.25 0.04 20.48
N GLU A 111 24.06 0.36 19.47
CA GLU A 111 24.24 1.71 18.94
C GLU A 111 22.99 2.22 18.20
N LEU A 112 22.37 1.37 17.36
CA LEU A 112 21.23 1.77 16.53
C LEU A 112 19.86 1.35 17.11
N GLY A 113 19.83 0.58 18.20
CA GLY A 113 18.60 0.02 18.76
C GLY A 113 17.87 -0.96 17.82
N ILE A 114 18.56 -1.48 16.80
CA ILE A 114 18.01 -2.42 15.82
C ILE A 114 18.20 -3.85 16.34
N PRO A 115 17.14 -4.67 16.53
CA PRO A 115 17.27 -6.05 16.98
C PRO A 115 18.19 -6.88 16.06
N ARG A 116 18.99 -7.78 16.63
CA ARG A 116 19.92 -8.64 15.86
C ARG A 116 19.24 -9.35 14.68
N ARG A 117 18.01 -9.85 14.90
CA ARG A 117 17.20 -10.49 13.86
C ARG A 117 16.94 -9.56 12.67
N THR A 118 16.65 -8.29 12.94
CA THR A 118 16.39 -7.29 11.90
C THR A 118 17.67 -6.93 11.15
N ILE A 119 18.81 -6.84 11.86
CA ILE A 119 20.11 -6.64 11.22
C ILE A 119 20.39 -7.76 10.22
N TYR A 120 20.30 -9.02 10.65
CA TYR A 120 20.50 -10.17 9.74
C TYR A 120 19.47 -10.25 8.62
N TYR A 121 18.22 -9.86 8.87
CA TYR A 121 17.20 -9.75 7.83
C TYR A 121 17.64 -8.82 6.70
N TYR A 122 18.12 -7.61 7.03
CA TYR A 122 18.59 -6.66 6.02
C TYR A 122 19.90 -7.10 5.35
N LEU A 123 20.83 -7.70 6.09
CA LEU A 123 22.05 -8.26 5.50
C LEU A 123 21.75 -9.35 4.46
N ASN A 124 20.80 -10.24 4.76
CA ASN A 124 20.37 -11.27 3.82
C ASN A 124 19.70 -10.65 2.58
N LYS A 125 18.89 -9.60 2.75
CA LYS A 125 18.32 -8.88 1.61
C LYS A 125 19.37 -8.24 0.72
N VAL A 126 20.42 -7.64 1.28
CA VAL A 126 21.54 -7.10 0.48
C VAL A 126 22.20 -8.23 -0.30
N LYS A 127 22.47 -9.37 0.34
CA LYS A 127 23.07 -10.54 -0.30
C LYS A 127 22.23 -11.07 -1.47
N ASN A 128 20.91 -10.99 -1.36
CA ASN A 128 19.97 -11.44 -2.39
C ASN A 128 19.58 -10.34 -3.42
N ASN A 129 20.12 -9.13 -3.32
CA ASN A 129 19.74 -7.96 -4.15
C ASN A 129 18.24 -7.57 -4.05
N GLU A 130 17.64 -7.72 -2.86
CA GLU A 130 16.21 -7.46 -2.59
C GLU A 130 15.94 -6.12 -1.87
N LEU A 131 16.94 -5.24 -1.86
CA LEU A 131 16.93 -3.96 -1.14
C LEU A 131 16.86 -2.77 -2.10
#